data_AF-B3LUM0-F1
#
_entry.id   AF-B3LUM0-F1
#
_cell.length_a   1.000
_cell.length_b   1.000
_cell.length_c   1.000
_cell.angle_alpha   90.00
_cell.angle_beta   90.00
_cell.angle_gamma   90.00
#
_symmetry.space_group_name_H-M   'P 1'
#
loop_
_entity.id
_entity.type
_entity.pdbx_description
1 polymer ?
#
loop_
_entity_poly.entity_id
_entity_poly.type
_entity_poly.pdbx_seq_one_letter_code
_entity_poly.pdbx_strand_id
1 'polypeptide(L)'
;MLNYKLILLFSSFLQLISFSGFMICCLTSPIIRNWGLAQAAGVSYGTFGYCKTLNSFSCSRVRLIYNTSKEKLPGPSLERWWLSPKARHTIGGLLISIPVATCLTFISFALPLVIIFLFQTGGTNVSLITSNAILHILTLLSTIFACTVVLLQFHPYTTWCGWLT
;
A
#
# COMPACT_ATOMS: atom_id res chain seq x y z
N MET A 1 -12.42 21.81 27.40
CA MET A 1 -11.30 22.26 26.53
C MET A 1 -10.57 21.02 26.06
N LEU A 2 -10.72 20.63 24.79
CA LEU A 2 -10.09 19.44 24.23
C LEU A 2 -8.57 19.69 24.14
N ASN A 3 -7.76 18.85 24.79
CA ASN A 3 -6.31 19.04 24.82
C ASN A 3 -5.71 18.68 23.44
N TYR A 4 -5.27 19.68 22.67
CA TYR A 4 -4.77 19.48 21.31
C TYR A 4 -3.61 18.46 21.25
N LYS A 5 -2.79 18.36 22.32
CA LYS A 5 -1.72 17.36 22.42
C LYS A 5 -2.27 15.94 22.42
N LEU A 6 -3.39 15.71 23.10
CA LEU A 6 -4.06 14.41 23.12
C LEU A 6 -4.59 14.04 21.73
N ILE A 7 -5.12 15.01 20.98
CA ILE A 7 -5.60 14.80 19.60
C ILE A 7 -4.43 14.41 18.69
N LEU A 8 -3.31 15.13 18.74
CA LEU A 8 -2.12 14.83 17.92
C LEU A 8 -1.50 13.47 18.26
N LEU A 9 -1.46 13.11 19.55
CA LEU A 9 -0.95 11.82 20.00
C LEU A 9 -1.86 10.67 19.55
N PHE A 10 -3.18 10.84 19.70
CA PHE A 10 -4.16 9.87 19.23
C PHE A 10 -4.10 9.69 17.70
N SER A 11 -3.99 10.78 16.94
CA SER A 11 -3.81 10.75 15.49
C SER A 11 -2.53 10.03 15.07
N SER A 12 -1.42 10.28 15.76
CA SER A 12 -0.15 9.57 15.51
C SER A 12 -0.30 8.07 15.73
N PHE A 13 -0.98 7.67 16.81
CA PHE A 13 -1.21 6.26 17.11
C PHE A 13 -2.01 5.56 16.01
N LEU A 14 -3.10 6.18 15.53
CA LEU A 14 -3.86 5.64 14.40
C LEU A 14 -3.01 5.55 13.12
N GLN A 15 -2.21 6.57 12.85
CA GLN A 15 -1.36 6.61 11.66
C GLN A 15 -0.26 5.55 11.69
N LEU A 16 0.24 5.18 12.88
CA LEU A 16 1.19 4.09 13.07
C LEU A 16 0.57 2.73 12.71
N ILE A 17 -0.68 2.50 13.13
CA ILE A 17 -1.43 1.28 12.78
C ILE A 17 -1.59 1.21 11.26
N SER A 18 -2.05 2.28 10.62
CA SER A 18 -2.17 2.33 9.15
C SER A 18 -0.82 2.11 8.45
N PHE A 19 0.24 2.75 8.93
CA PHE A 19 1.59 2.59 8.38
C PHE A 19 2.04 1.13 8.41
N SER A 20 1.82 0.41 9.53
CA SER A 20 2.18 -1.01 9.63
C SER A 20 1.45 -1.89 8.61
N GLY A 21 0.16 -1.64 8.37
CA GLY A 21 -0.61 -2.32 7.34
C GLY A 21 -0.03 -2.09 5.94
N PHE A 22 0.19 -0.82 5.58
CA PHE A 22 0.79 -0.45 4.29
C PHE A 22 2.20 -1.00 4.10
N MET A 23 2.99 -1.07 5.18
CA MET A 23 4.35 -1.58 5.15
C MET A 23 4.37 -3.09 4.87
N ILE A 24 3.45 -3.86 5.46
CA ILE A 24 3.25 -5.28 5.14
C ILE A 24 2.89 -5.44 3.66
N CYS A 25 1.97 -4.63 3.12
CA CYS A 25 1.58 -4.68 1.71
C CYS A 25 2.74 -4.36 0.76
N CYS A 26 3.58 -3.39 1.12
CA CYS A 26 4.77 -3.02 0.36
C CYS A 26 5.83 -4.15 0.34
N LEU A 27 5.99 -4.86 1.47
CA LEU A 27 6.94 -5.97 1.65
C LEU A 27 6.45 -7.35 1.17
N THR A 28 5.30 -7.42 0.52
CA THR A 28 4.81 -8.66 -0.10
C THR A 28 5.79 -9.20 -1.17
N SER A 29 5.42 -10.32 -1.79
CA SER A 29 6.19 -10.97 -2.85
C SER A 29 6.84 -9.97 -3.83
N PRO A 30 8.16 -10.06 -4.10
CA PRO A 30 9.03 -11.22 -3.85
C PRO A 30 9.80 -11.18 -2.52
N ILE A 31 9.64 -10.15 -1.67
CA ILE A 31 10.45 -10.00 -0.45
C ILE A 31 10.01 -11.05 0.59
N ILE A 32 8.71 -11.15 0.85
CA ILE A 32 8.14 -12.24 1.63
C ILE A 32 7.41 -13.21 0.70
N ARG A 33 7.98 -14.40 0.51
CA ARG A 33 7.61 -15.34 -0.57
C ARG A 33 6.25 -16.02 -0.38
N ASN A 34 5.75 -16.08 0.85
CA ASN A 34 4.47 -16.73 1.15
C ASN A 34 3.26 -15.78 1.07
N TRP A 35 3.50 -14.46 1.09
CA TRP A 35 2.42 -13.47 1.13
C TRP A 35 2.46 -12.61 -0.13
N GLY A 36 1.32 -12.51 -0.81
CA GLY A 36 1.10 -11.64 -1.97
C GLY A 36 -0.12 -10.76 -1.74
N LEU A 37 -0.26 -9.67 -2.50
CA LEU A 37 -1.51 -8.91 -2.59
C LEU A 37 -2.63 -9.71 -3.26
N ALA A 38 -2.25 -10.66 -4.12
CA ALA A 38 -3.18 -11.52 -4.83
C ALA A 38 -2.56 -12.89 -5.07
N GLN A 39 -3.40 -13.93 -5.11
CA GLN A 39 -2.96 -15.29 -5.39
C GLN A 39 -3.90 -15.96 -6.38
N ALA A 40 -3.33 -16.38 -7.51
CA ALA A 40 -4.07 -16.95 -8.63
C ALA A 40 -3.25 -18.09 -9.25
N ALA A 41 -3.87 -19.25 -9.45
CA ALA A 41 -3.26 -20.47 -10.01
C ALA A 41 -1.82 -20.76 -9.53
N GLY A 42 -1.54 -20.61 -8.23
CA GLY A 42 -0.21 -20.85 -7.64
C GLY A 42 0.86 -19.79 -7.94
N VAL A 43 0.45 -18.61 -8.37
CA VAL A 43 1.28 -17.40 -8.51
C VAL A 43 0.84 -16.39 -7.45
N SER A 44 1.79 -15.97 -6.61
CA SER A 44 1.60 -14.90 -5.63
C SER A 44 2.12 -13.59 -6.22
N TYR A 45 1.24 -12.62 -6.42
CA TYR A 45 1.58 -11.28 -6.91
C TYR A 45 1.82 -10.36 -5.73
N GLY A 46 2.87 -9.54 -5.77
CA GLY A 46 3.12 -8.50 -4.78
C GLY A 46 3.47 -7.16 -5.40
N THR A 47 3.92 -6.22 -4.58
CA THR A 47 4.12 -4.82 -5.00
C THR A 47 5.22 -4.67 -6.05
N PHE A 48 6.30 -5.46 -5.93
CA PHE A 48 7.48 -5.34 -6.80
C PHE A 48 7.72 -6.54 -7.73
N GLY A 49 6.80 -7.50 -7.75
CA GLY A 49 6.94 -8.69 -8.60
C GLY A 49 5.97 -9.80 -8.23
N TYR A 50 6.32 -11.02 -8.63
CA TYR A 50 5.53 -12.21 -8.35
C TYR A 50 6.43 -13.40 -8.04
N CYS A 51 5.89 -14.39 -7.34
CA CYS A 51 6.54 -15.68 -7.07
C CYS A 51 5.65 -16.83 -7.57
N LYS A 52 6.26 -17.83 -8.19
CA LYS A 52 5.60 -19.06 -8.64
C LYS A 52 5.84 -20.17 -7.62
N THR A 53 4.78 -20.86 -7.21
CA THR A 53 4.84 -22.01 -6.28
C THR A 53 4.63 -23.35 -6.99
N LEU A 54 4.02 -23.37 -8.18
CA LEU A 54 3.48 -24.60 -8.76
C LEU A 54 4.50 -25.54 -9.43
N ASN A 55 5.57 -25.04 -10.05
CA ASN A 55 6.51 -25.86 -10.85
C ASN A 55 7.98 -25.74 -10.41
N SER A 56 8.40 -24.56 -9.95
CA SER A 56 9.65 -24.35 -9.24
C SER A 56 9.48 -23.08 -8.40
N PHE A 57 10.09 -23.03 -7.21
CA PHE A 57 10.01 -21.88 -6.33
C PHE A 57 10.85 -20.73 -6.91
N SER A 58 10.31 -20.06 -7.92
CA SER A 58 11.00 -19.03 -8.69
C SER A 58 10.28 -17.69 -8.55
N CYS A 59 10.98 -16.70 -8.01
CA CYS A 59 10.50 -15.34 -7.88
C CYS A 59 11.08 -14.45 -8.98
N SER A 60 10.26 -13.54 -9.51
CA SER A 60 10.74 -12.50 -10.42
C SER A 60 11.71 -11.58 -9.70
N ARG A 61 12.67 -11.00 -10.46
CA ARG A 61 13.47 -9.87 -9.97
C ARG A 61 12.54 -8.72 -9.55
N VAL A 62 12.91 -8.06 -8.46
CA VAL A 62 12.27 -6.84 -7.94
C VAL A 62 12.28 -5.79 -9.06
N ARG A 63 11.09 -5.37 -9.50
CA ARG A 63 10.92 -4.31 -10.49
C ARG A 63 9.78 -3.39 -10.06
N LEU A 64 10.02 -2.09 -10.18
CA LEU A 64 9.01 -1.05 -9.94
C LEU A 64 7.83 -1.14 -10.90
N ILE A 65 8.07 -1.61 -12.13
CA ILE A 65 7.05 -1.86 -13.15
C ILE A 65 7.28 -3.27 -13.67
N TYR A 66 6.34 -4.16 -13.41
CA TYR A 66 6.39 -5.53 -13.91
C TYR A 66 5.08 -5.87 -14.64
N ASN A 67 5.22 -6.74 -15.64
CA ASN A 67 4.08 -7.11 -16.46
C ASN A 67 3.34 -8.27 -15.78
N THR A 68 2.21 -7.97 -15.15
CA THR A 68 1.30 -8.94 -14.52
C THR A 68 0.60 -9.85 -15.52
N SER A 69 0.55 -9.46 -16.79
CA SER A 69 -0.20 -10.12 -17.86
C SER A 69 0.63 -11.11 -18.69
N LYS A 70 1.96 -11.11 -18.53
CA LYS A 70 2.87 -11.96 -19.32
C LYS A 70 2.89 -13.41 -18.88
N GLU A 71 2.36 -13.71 -17.70
CA GLU A 71 2.34 -15.08 -17.21
C GLU A 71 1.11 -15.83 -17.75
N LYS A 72 1.39 -16.80 -18.63
CA LYS A 72 0.42 -17.80 -19.05
C LYS A 72 0.13 -18.69 -17.85
N LEU A 73 -1.02 -18.47 -17.22
CA LEU A 73 -1.57 -19.45 -16.29
C LEU A 73 -1.72 -20.79 -17.02
N PRO A 74 -1.26 -21.91 -16.45
CA PRO A 74 -1.51 -23.23 -17.01
C PRO A 74 -2.99 -23.57 -16.77
N GLY A 75 -3.83 -23.32 -17.78
CA GLY A 75 -5.24 -23.72 -17.77
C GLY A 75 -6.08 -22.90 -18.73
N PRO A 76 -6.95 -23.53 -19.55
CA PRO A 76 -7.91 -22.80 -20.35
C PRO A 76 -9.01 -22.26 -19.42
N SER A 77 -9.30 -20.97 -19.46
CA SER A 77 -10.63 -20.40 -19.16
C SER A 77 -11.22 -20.39 -17.73
N LEU A 78 -10.49 -20.72 -16.65
CA LEU A 78 -11.10 -20.73 -15.29
C LEU A 78 -10.91 -19.47 -14.44
N GLU A 79 -9.98 -18.57 -14.78
CA GLU A 79 -9.81 -17.35 -14.00
C GLU A 79 -10.52 -16.13 -14.62
N ARG A 80 -11.65 -15.75 -14.01
CA ARG A 80 -12.46 -14.58 -14.36
C ARG A 80 -11.88 -13.32 -13.73
N TRP A 81 -10.79 -12.84 -14.29
CA TRP A 81 -10.30 -11.49 -14.00
C TRP A 81 -11.29 -10.46 -14.53
N TRP A 82 -11.59 -9.40 -13.76
CA TRP A 82 -12.46 -8.33 -14.25
C TRP A 82 -11.85 -7.54 -15.41
N LEU A 83 -10.52 -7.40 -15.43
CA LEU A 83 -9.82 -6.58 -16.41
C LEU A 83 -9.10 -7.41 -17.48
N SER A 84 -9.16 -6.91 -18.72
CA SER A 84 -8.40 -7.47 -19.83
C SER A 84 -6.88 -7.43 -19.57
N PRO A 85 -6.10 -8.34 -20.17
CA PRO A 85 -4.64 -8.37 -19.99
C PRO A 85 -3.94 -7.04 -20.35
N LYS A 86 -4.47 -6.30 -21.33
CA LYS A 86 -3.93 -4.98 -21.69
C LYS A 86 -4.19 -3.94 -20.59
N ALA A 87 -5.40 -3.91 -20.03
CA ALA A 87 -5.73 -3.00 -18.93
C ALA A 87 -4.90 -3.31 -17.67
N ARG A 88 -4.73 -4.59 -17.35
CA ARG A 88 -3.88 -5.03 -16.22
C ARG A 88 -2.41 -4.67 -16.39
N HIS A 89 -1.91 -4.63 -17.62
CA HIS A 89 -0.53 -4.18 -17.86
C HIS A 89 -0.34 -2.70 -17.50
N THR A 90 -1.28 -1.85 -17.90
CA THR A 90 -1.25 -0.41 -17.61
C THR A 90 -1.37 -0.16 -16.11
N ILE A 91 -2.34 -0.77 -15.45
CA ILE A 91 -2.57 -0.63 -14.00
C ILE A 91 -1.43 -1.28 -13.20
N GLY A 92 -0.78 -2.31 -13.75
CA GLY A 92 0.45 -2.91 -13.23
C GLY A 92 1.56 -1.90 -12.94
N GLY A 93 1.69 -0.86 -13.78
CA GLY A 93 2.63 0.24 -13.54
C GLY A 93 2.22 1.21 -12.42
N LEU A 94 0.92 1.26 -12.08
CA LEU A 94 0.38 2.12 -11.02
C LEU A 94 0.52 1.50 -9.61
N LEU A 95 1.04 0.27 -9.48
CA LEU A 95 1.36 -0.34 -8.19
C LEU A 95 2.43 0.43 -7.41
N ILE A 96 3.16 1.33 -8.09
CA ILE A 96 4.04 2.33 -7.46
C ILE A 96 3.32 3.21 -6.43
N SER A 97 1.99 3.32 -6.51
CA SER A 97 1.20 4.05 -5.53
C SER A 97 1.31 3.48 -4.12
N ILE A 98 1.54 2.17 -3.96
CA ILE A 98 1.65 1.50 -2.65
C ILE A 98 2.86 2.04 -1.86
N PRO A 99 4.12 1.95 -2.35
CA PRO A 99 5.26 2.48 -1.61
C PRO A 99 5.17 4.00 -1.41
N VAL A 100 4.58 4.75 -2.34
CA VAL A 100 4.33 6.19 -2.18
C VAL A 100 3.37 6.44 -1.01
N ALA A 101 2.27 5.70 -0.93
CA ALA A 101 1.33 5.77 0.20
C ALA A 101 2.00 5.34 1.52
N THR A 102 2.86 4.32 1.52
CA THR A 102 3.65 3.91 2.69
C THR A 102 4.58 5.04 3.18
N CYS A 103 5.24 5.75 2.27
CA CYS A 103 6.08 6.89 2.64
C CYS A 103 5.25 8.07 3.19
N LEU A 104 4.12 8.40 2.55
CA LEU A 104 3.24 9.47 3.02
C LEU A 104 2.65 9.18 4.39
N THR A 105 2.19 7.95 4.62
CA THR A 105 1.68 7.50 5.93
C THR A 105 2.75 7.57 7.02
N PHE A 106 4.02 7.27 6.71
CA PHE A 106 5.13 7.45 7.65
C PHE A 106 5.37 8.92 8.01
N ILE A 107 5.38 9.82 7.02
CA ILE A 107 5.58 11.26 7.26
C ILE A 107 4.41 11.82 8.08
N SER A 108 3.17 11.41 7.77
CA SER A 108 1.97 11.76 8.56
C SER A 108 2.04 11.26 10.01
N PHE A 109 2.76 10.17 10.28
CA PHE A 109 2.98 9.67 11.63
C PHE A 109 4.06 10.47 12.36
N ALA A 110 5.15 10.83 11.67
CA ALA A 110 6.30 11.51 12.29
C ALA A 110 6.03 12.99 12.58
N LEU A 111 5.27 13.68 11.73
CA LEU A 111 5.07 15.14 11.83
C LEU A 111 4.37 15.58 13.14
N PRO A 112 3.30 14.93 13.63
CA PRO A 112 2.70 15.29 14.92
C PRO A 112 3.64 15.02 16.11
N LEU A 113 4.45 13.96 16.06
CA LEU A 113 5.45 13.69 17.10
C LEU A 113 6.50 14.80 17.17
N VAL A 114 7.01 15.23 16.01
CA VAL A 114 7.90 16.39 15.88
C VAL A 114 7.25 17.64 16.49
N ILE A 115 5.98 17.91 16.19
CA ILE A 115 5.25 19.05 16.76
C ILE A 115 5.18 18.96 18.29
N ILE A 116 4.87 17.80 18.85
CA ILE A 116 4.73 17.59 20.30
C ILE A 116 6.06 17.78 21.04
N PHE A 117 7.15 17.18 20.52
CA PHE A 117 8.44 17.13 21.20
C PHE A 117 9.30 18.39 20.98
N LEU A 118 9.26 18.99 19.79
CA LEU A 118 10.12 20.14 19.46
C LEU A 118 9.45 21.49 19.74
N PHE A 119 8.12 21.57 19.69
CA PHE A 119 7.38 22.82 19.89
C PHE A 119 6.62 22.79 21.23
N GLN A 120 7.36 22.71 22.34
CA GLN A 120 6.81 22.77 23.70
C GLN A 120 6.48 24.19 24.18
N THR A 121 6.94 25.22 23.48
CA THR A 121 6.88 26.62 23.94
C THR A 121 5.52 27.27 23.63
N GLY A 122 4.59 27.17 24.58
CA GLY A 122 3.56 28.18 24.94
C GLY A 122 2.51 28.66 23.92
N GLY A 123 2.67 28.41 22.61
CA GLY A 123 1.80 28.95 21.56
C GLY A 123 1.26 27.87 20.62
N THR A 124 -0.02 27.98 20.26
CA THR A 124 -0.63 27.16 19.22
C THR A 124 -0.10 27.59 17.87
N ASN A 125 0.85 26.84 17.31
CA ASN A 125 1.36 27.05 15.96
C ASN A 125 0.33 26.59 14.92
N VAL A 126 -0.65 27.44 14.63
CA VAL A 126 -1.76 27.15 13.70
C VAL A 126 -1.24 26.65 12.35
N SER A 127 -0.17 27.25 11.82
CA SER A 127 0.43 26.84 10.54
C SER A 127 0.86 25.36 10.52
N LEU A 128 1.54 24.87 11.57
CA LEU A 128 2.01 23.48 11.63
C LEU A 128 0.84 22.49 11.76
N ILE A 129 -0.19 22.86 12.52
CA ILE A 129 -1.40 22.04 12.67
C ILE A 129 -2.15 21.97 11.34
N THR A 130 -2.27 23.09 10.62
CA THR A 130 -2.89 23.13 9.29
C THR A 130 -2.10 22.31 8.28
N SER A 131 -0.76 22.42 8.26
CA SER A 131 0.09 21.59 7.40
C SER A 131 -0.07 20.10 7.68
N ASN A 132 -0.18 19.71 8.97
CA ASN A 132 -0.44 18.32 9.34
C ASN A 132 -1.81 17.84 8.84
N ALA A 133 -2.84 18.67 8.95
CA ALA A 133 -4.18 18.35 8.43
C ALA A 133 -4.17 18.17 6.90
N ILE A 134 -3.49 19.06 6.16
CA ILE A 134 -3.34 18.94 4.70
C ILE A 134 -2.59 17.65 4.34
N LEU A 135 -1.54 17.31 5.09
CA LEU A 135 -0.78 16.09 4.88
C LEU A 135 -1.65 14.84 5.11
N HIS A 136 -2.51 14.82 6.13
CA HIS A 136 -3.45 13.72 6.32
C HIS A 136 -4.45 13.57 5.17
N ILE A 137 -4.94 14.68 4.61
CA ILE A 137 -5.82 14.65 3.43
C ILE A 137 -5.06 14.05 2.24
N LEU A 138 -3.82 14.46 2.02
CA LEU A 138 -3.00 13.93 0.92
C LEU A 138 -2.71 12.43 1.11
N THR A 139 -2.41 12.01 2.33
CA THR A 139 -2.22 10.60 2.69
C THR A 139 -3.50 9.81 2.43
N LEU A 140 -4.67 10.30 2.85
CA LEU A 140 -5.96 9.67 2.60
C LEU A 140 -6.26 9.52 1.10
N LEU A 141 -5.96 10.53 0.29
CA LEU A 141 -6.12 10.43 -1.17
C LEU A 141 -5.18 9.38 -1.76
N SER A 142 -3.92 9.33 -1.30
CA SER A 142 -2.94 8.35 -1.76
C SER A 142 -3.31 6.91 -1.38
N THR A 143 -3.86 6.69 -0.18
CA THR A 143 -4.29 5.35 0.25
C THR A 143 -5.52 4.88 -0.51
N ILE A 144 -6.52 5.75 -0.72
CA ILE A 144 -7.71 5.43 -1.53
C ILE A 144 -7.30 5.06 -2.97
N PHE A 145 -6.35 5.80 -3.55
CA PHE A 145 -5.83 5.51 -4.88
C PHE A 145 -5.13 4.15 -4.93
N ALA A 146 -4.27 3.84 -3.95
CA ALA A 146 -3.59 2.55 -3.85
C ALA A 146 -4.60 1.39 -3.71
N CYS A 147 -5.59 1.51 -2.82
CA CYS A 147 -6.66 0.54 -2.63
C CYS A 147 -7.42 0.27 -3.94
N THR A 148 -7.79 1.35 -4.65
CA THR A 148 -8.49 1.25 -5.93
C THR A 148 -7.66 0.51 -6.98
N VAL A 149 -6.36 0.83 -7.10
CA VAL A 149 -5.44 0.16 -8.02
C VAL A 149 -5.33 -1.33 -7.70
N VAL A 150 -5.21 -1.70 -6.43
CA VAL A 150 -5.13 -3.11 -5.99
C VAL A 150 -6.39 -3.87 -6.35
N LEU A 151 -7.57 -3.34 -6.01
CA LEU A 151 -8.84 -3.99 -6.28
C LEU A 151 -9.09 -4.14 -7.79
N LEU A 152 -8.87 -3.09 -8.59
CA LEU A 152 -9.05 -3.17 -10.04
C LEU A 152 -8.10 -4.17 -10.69
N GLN A 153 -6.86 -4.25 -10.21
CA GLN A 153 -5.86 -5.13 -10.78
C GLN A 153 -6.13 -6.60 -10.45
N PHE A 154 -6.55 -6.87 -9.21
CA PHE A 154 -6.47 -8.21 -8.65
C PHE A 154 -7.79 -8.88 -8.30
N HIS A 155 -8.91 -8.16 -8.32
CA HIS A 155 -10.22 -8.75 -8.03
C HIS A 155 -10.59 -9.83 -9.07
N PRO A 156 -11.13 -10.99 -8.65
CA PRO A 156 -11.54 -11.40 -7.30
C PRO A 156 -10.47 -12.13 -6.46
N TYR A 157 -9.23 -12.21 -6.94
CA TYR A 157 -8.14 -13.02 -6.35
C TYR A 157 -7.30 -12.26 -5.31
N THR A 158 -7.84 -11.18 -4.74
CA THR A 158 -7.17 -10.38 -3.70
C THR A 158 -7.07 -11.17 -2.40
N THR A 159 -5.90 -11.15 -1.78
CA THR A 159 -5.67 -11.74 -0.45
C THR A 159 -5.97 -10.70 0.63
N TRP A 160 -5.93 -11.11 1.90
CA TRP A 160 -6.07 -10.20 3.05
C TRP A 160 -5.07 -9.03 3.02
N CYS A 161 -3.86 -9.21 2.48
CA CYS A 161 -2.90 -8.10 2.33
C CYS A 161 -3.45 -7.04 1.38
N GLY A 162 -4.06 -7.44 0.26
CA GLY A 162 -4.68 -6.51 -0.68
C GLY A 162 -5.87 -5.75 -0.10
N TRP A 163 -6.51 -6.25 0.97
CA TRP A 163 -7.60 -5.57 1.68
C TRP A 163 -7.12 -4.59 2.76
N LEU A 164 -5.84 -4.65 3.14
CA LEU A 164 -5.24 -3.75 4.14
C LEU A 164 -4.76 -2.42 3.54
N THR A 165 -4.62 -2.33 2.22
CA THR A 165 -4.37 -1.08 1.49
C THR A 165 -5.65 -0.27 1.36
#